data_AF-A0A257VNV0-F1
#
_entry.id   AF-A0A257VNV0-F1
#
_cell.length_a   1.000
_cell.length_b   1.000
_cell.length_c   1.000
_cell.angle_alpha   90.00
_cell.angle_beta   90.00
_cell.angle_gamma   90.00
#
_symmetry.space_group_name_H-M   'P 1'
#
loop_
_entity.id
_entity.type
_entity.pdbx_description
1 polymer ?
#
loop_
_entity_poly.entity_id
_entity_poly.type
_entity_poly.pdbx_seq_one_letter_code
_entity_poly.pdbx_strand_id
1 'polypeptide(L)'
;SPSWSRQFPPVVSGKIAIYASGTGDYAPQGSEKPWTFGGAPVKPADGHDVMSFIYSNDNPYYPTNHHPRVWAWDLDTGKVVWEKDFSDQGRGGNDCGICILDGKLYYSVFFGYDAEQRARRGQPVGNNGLTVCIEPKSGKILWQTNDYYVTAKCTLSARDGRLYIGGYNKADAGTEDRFVWCLDANTGKLVWKSDAVTSALNVVSVGEKFIFSNALRGKGNIFDRNTGKVSYSILTNYACCRFTLSEPYVLGANMDMIDLSQEGKLVSTGPDASASARW
;
A
#
# COMPACT_ATOMS: atom_id res chain seq x y z
N SER A 1 19.46 1.29 7.86
CA SER A 1 18.55 2.46 8.01
C SER A 1 17.11 2.03 7.77
N PRO A 2 16.08 2.68 8.37
CA PRO A 2 14.73 2.63 7.81
C PRO A 2 14.67 3.28 6.44
N SER A 3 13.60 3.00 5.69
CA SER A 3 13.38 3.53 4.35
C SER A 3 13.23 5.05 4.32
N TRP A 4 13.77 5.62 3.25
CA TRP A 4 13.59 7.02 2.87
C TRP A 4 12.57 7.19 1.73
N SER A 5 11.93 6.10 1.30
CA SER A 5 10.93 6.10 0.22
C SER A 5 9.67 5.34 0.63
N ARG A 6 8.54 5.78 0.06
CA ARG A 6 7.19 5.31 0.33
C ARG A 6 6.82 5.32 1.82
N GLN A 7 7.31 6.35 2.52
CA GLN A 7 6.96 6.60 3.91
C GLN A 7 5.48 7.00 4.04
N PHE A 8 4.86 6.55 5.10
CA PHE A 8 3.53 6.96 5.53
C PHE A 8 3.57 7.26 7.03
N PRO A 9 2.66 8.12 7.54
CA PRO A 9 2.64 8.45 8.95
C PRO A 9 2.37 7.21 9.81
N PRO A 10 2.82 7.21 11.07
CA PRO A 10 2.48 6.14 12.00
C PRO A 10 0.97 6.10 12.27
N VAL A 11 0.50 4.96 12.76
CA VAL A 11 -0.81 4.89 13.42
C VAL A 11 -0.63 4.92 14.92
N VAL A 12 -1.65 5.40 15.64
CA VAL A 12 -1.62 5.50 17.09
C VAL A 12 -2.71 4.65 17.70
N SER A 13 -2.37 3.89 18.74
CA SER A 13 -3.32 3.13 19.55
C SER A 13 -3.02 3.37 21.03
N GLY A 14 -3.90 4.14 21.69
CA GLY A 14 -3.64 4.63 23.05
C GLY A 14 -2.37 5.49 23.09
N LYS A 15 -1.40 5.08 23.92
CA LYS A 15 -0.09 5.76 24.08
C LYS A 15 1.03 5.19 23.20
N ILE A 16 0.69 4.37 22.21
CA ILE A 16 1.68 3.70 21.36
C ILE A 16 1.58 4.24 19.94
N ALA A 17 2.69 4.74 19.42
CA ALA A 17 2.86 5.06 18.00
C ALA A 17 3.51 3.89 17.28
N ILE A 18 2.92 3.47 16.17
CA ILE A 18 3.33 2.28 15.42
C ILE A 18 3.79 2.69 14.02
N TYR A 19 5.02 2.32 13.70
CA TYR A 19 5.66 2.57 12.41
C TYR A 19 5.88 1.26 11.69
N ALA A 20 5.80 1.27 10.37
CA ALA A 20 6.19 0.14 9.53
C ALA A 20 7.02 0.64 8.35
N SER A 21 8.09 -0.08 8.04
CA SER A 21 8.96 0.24 6.91
C SER A 21 9.91 -0.91 6.60
N GLY A 22 10.53 -0.84 5.42
CA GLY A 22 11.70 -1.67 5.13
C GLY A 22 12.93 -1.09 5.80
N THR A 23 13.88 -1.96 6.15
CA THR A 23 15.18 -1.57 6.69
C THR A 23 16.29 -2.27 5.94
N GLY A 24 17.40 -1.60 5.74
CA GLY A 24 18.58 -2.20 5.12
C GLY A 24 19.61 -1.14 4.77
N ASP A 25 20.49 -1.50 3.83
CA ASP A 25 21.48 -0.60 3.26
C ASP A 25 20.95 0.05 2.01
N TYR A 26 21.31 1.32 1.84
CA TYR A 26 20.79 2.15 0.78
C TYR A 26 21.90 2.90 0.07
N ALA A 27 21.72 3.12 -1.22
CA ALA A 27 22.50 4.04 -2.02
C ALA A 27 21.56 4.87 -2.89
N PRO A 28 21.95 6.08 -3.35
CA PRO A 28 21.09 6.92 -4.18
C PRO A 28 20.47 6.20 -5.37
N GLN A 29 21.24 5.32 -6.03
CA GLN A 29 20.75 4.52 -7.16
C GLN A 29 20.55 3.04 -6.86
N GLY A 30 20.86 2.53 -5.66
CA GLY A 30 20.83 1.09 -5.40
C GLY A 30 21.80 0.30 -6.30
N SER A 31 21.81 -1.03 -6.21
CA SER A 31 22.76 -1.89 -6.96
C SER A 31 22.18 -2.53 -8.22
N GLU A 32 20.88 -2.40 -8.49
CA GLU A 32 20.23 -3.00 -9.66
C GLU A 32 19.14 -2.13 -10.28
N LYS A 33 18.89 -2.36 -11.58
CA LYS A 33 17.93 -1.60 -12.39
C LYS A 33 16.51 -1.54 -11.84
N PRO A 34 15.90 -2.63 -11.31
CA PRO A 34 14.55 -2.52 -10.75
C PRO A 34 14.47 -1.52 -9.58
N TRP A 35 15.59 -1.33 -8.88
CA TRP A 35 15.69 -0.38 -7.78
C TRP A 35 16.10 1.02 -8.26
N THR A 36 16.73 1.18 -9.42
CA THR A 36 17.17 2.50 -9.89
C THR A 36 16.02 3.25 -10.58
N PHE A 37 15.79 4.53 -10.23
CA PHE A 37 14.82 5.39 -10.95
C PHE A 37 15.52 6.36 -11.95
N GLY A 38 16.85 6.29 -12.03
CA GLY A 38 17.72 7.03 -12.97
C GLY A 38 19.19 6.82 -12.60
N GLY A 39 20.13 7.08 -13.50
CA GLY A 39 21.57 6.97 -13.19
C GLY A 39 22.14 5.53 -13.17
N ALA A 40 23.42 5.43 -12.80
CA ALA A 40 24.15 4.16 -12.78
C ALA A 40 24.01 3.45 -11.41
N PRO A 41 23.69 2.15 -11.38
CA PRO A 41 23.69 1.38 -10.15
C PRO A 41 25.08 1.39 -9.48
N VAL A 42 25.10 1.39 -8.15
CA VAL A 42 26.33 1.24 -7.39
C VAL A 42 26.76 -0.22 -7.35
N LYS A 43 28.05 -0.47 -7.15
CA LYS A 43 28.61 -1.80 -6.96
C LYS A 43 29.26 -1.88 -5.59
N PRO A 44 28.57 -2.39 -4.56
CA PRO A 44 29.17 -2.60 -3.24
C PRO A 44 30.40 -3.51 -3.33
N ALA A 45 31.44 -3.21 -2.56
CA ALA A 45 32.75 -3.87 -2.66
C ALA A 45 32.71 -5.36 -2.26
N ASP A 46 31.80 -5.70 -1.36
CA ASP A 46 31.50 -7.04 -0.86
C ASP A 46 30.38 -7.74 -1.66
N GLY A 47 29.85 -7.10 -2.71
CA GLY A 47 28.92 -7.68 -3.66
C GLY A 47 27.48 -7.86 -3.17
N HIS A 48 27.11 -7.32 -2.00
CA HIS A 48 25.72 -7.37 -1.53
C HIS A 48 24.80 -6.41 -2.30
N ASP A 49 23.50 -6.70 -2.29
CA ASP A 49 22.50 -5.82 -2.89
C ASP A 49 22.17 -4.63 -1.97
N VAL A 50 22.08 -3.43 -2.53
CA VAL A 50 21.62 -2.24 -1.80
C VAL A 50 20.37 -1.65 -2.42
N MET A 51 19.47 -1.21 -1.56
CA MET A 51 18.22 -0.59 -1.99
C MET A 51 18.48 0.82 -2.52
N SER A 52 17.78 1.22 -3.56
CA SER A 52 17.81 2.61 -3.98
C SER A 52 16.98 3.49 -3.04
N PHE A 53 17.39 4.75 -2.86
CA PHE A 53 16.55 5.72 -2.17
C PHE A 53 15.20 5.91 -2.85
N ILE A 54 15.13 5.86 -4.19
CA ILE A 54 13.89 5.91 -4.96
C ILE A 54 13.93 4.82 -6.02
N TYR A 55 12.84 4.07 -6.15
CA TYR A 55 12.81 2.85 -6.95
C TYR A 55 11.49 2.69 -7.73
N SER A 56 11.54 1.83 -8.76
CA SER A 56 10.40 1.56 -9.64
C SER A 56 9.19 1.00 -8.89
N ASN A 57 8.01 1.15 -9.47
CA ASN A 57 6.80 0.54 -8.89
C ASN A 57 6.80 -0.97 -9.13
N ASP A 58 7.45 -1.39 -10.22
CA ASP A 58 7.46 -2.74 -10.76
C ASP A 58 8.71 -3.49 -10.25
N ASN A 59 8.65 -3.91 -8.99
CA ASN A 59 9.74 -4.64 -8.35
C ASN A 59 9.47 -6.15 -8.39
N PRO A 60 10.29 -6.94 -9.09
CA PRO A 60 10.18 -8.40 -9.04
C PRO A 60 10.53 -8.95 -7.65
N TYR A 61 11.48 -8.30 -6.96
CA TYR A 61 11.94 -8.61 -5.60
C TYR A 61 12.69 -7.43 -4.97
N TYR A 62 13.07 -7.58 -3.70
CA TYR A 62 13.89 -6.63 -2.92
C TYR A 62 15.26 -7.21 -2.56
N PRO A 63 16.25 -6.37 -2.22
CA PRO A 63 17.57 -6.79 -1.74
C PRO A 63 17.48 -7.76 -0.55
N THR A 64 18.47 -8.66 -0.42
CA THR A 64 18.48 -9.71 0.62
C THR A 64 18.60 -9.17 2.04
N ASN A 65 19.31 -8.06 2.24
CA ASN A 65 19.42 -7.35 3.53
C ASN A 65 18.24 -6.41 3.80
N HIS A 66 17.21 -6.38 2.95
CA HIS A 66 16.08 -5.47 3.08
C HIS A 66 14.94 -6.11 3.88
N HIS A 67 14.85 -5.78 5.16
CA HIS A 67 13.98 -6.43 6.14
C HIS A 67 12.67 -5.66 6.36
N PRO A 68 11.50 -6.30 6.19
CA PRO A 68 10.21 -5.71 6.50
C PRO A 68 9.97 -5.67 8.01
N ARG A 69 9.83 -4.47 8.59
CA ARG A 69 9.75 -4.30 10.05
C ARG A 69 8.60 -3.41 10.50
N VAL A 70 8.14 -3.68 11.71
CA VAL A 70 7.12 -2.89 12.43
C VAL A 70 7.63 -2.61 13.85
N TRP A 71 7.53 -1.36 14.28
CA TRP A 71 7.94 -0.93 15.62
C TRP A 71 6.79 -0.24 16.33
N ALA A 72 6.61 -0.56 17.61
CA ALA A 72 5.79 0.21 18.53
C ALA A 72 6.65 1.03 19.46
N TRP A 73 6.34 2.31 19.56
CA TRP A 73 7.03 3.28 20.40
C TRP A 73 6.06 3.82 21.44
N ASP A 74 6.50 3.86 22.69
CA ASP A 74 5.76 4.52 23.76
C ASP A 74 5.89 6.04 23.59
N LEU A 75 4.75 6.73 23.49
CA LEU A 75 4.68 8.17 23.20
C LEU A 75 5.19 9.04 24.36
N ASP A 76 5.11 8.55 25.59
CA ASP A 76 5.53 9.33 26.77
C ASP A 76 7.05 9.27 26.95
N THR A 77 7.65 8.12 26.68
CA THR A 77 9.07 7.83 26.96
C THR A 77 9.96 7.84 25.72
N GLY A 78 9.39 7.74 24.52
CA GLY A 78 10.13 7.63 23.27
C GLY A 78 10.90 6.32 23.12
N LYS A 79 10.56 5.27 23.89
CA LYS A 79 11.22 3.96 23.86
C LYS A 79 10.43 2.95 23.03
N VAL A 80 11.14 2.03 22.39
CA VAL A 80 10.52 0.88 21.71
C VAL A 80 9.88 -0.03 22.76
N VAL A 81 8.58 -0.31 22.59
CA VAL A 81 7.82 -1.28 23.39
C VAL A 81 8.00 -2.68 22.81
N TRP A 82 7.85 -2.83 21.50
CA TRP A 82 8.08 -4.08 20.79
C TRP A 82 8.47 -3.82 19.32
N GLU A 83 9.12 -4.80 18.72
CA GLU A 83 9.50 -4.83 17.31
C GLU A 83 9.10 -6.17 16.69
N LYS A 84 8.71 -6.15 15.42
CA LYS A 84 8.53 -7.32 14.57
C LYS A 84 9.40 -7.20 13.33
N ASP A 85 10.18 -8.25 13.08
CA ASP A 85 10.94 -8.46 11.87
C ASP A 85 10.32 -9.64 11.13
N PHE A 86 9.85 -9.42 9.90
CA PHE A 86 9.23 -10.42 9.05
C PHE A 86 10.17 -10.91 7.93
N SER A 87 11.48 -10.81 8.12
CA SER A 87 12.50 -11.24 7.15
C SER A 87 12.53 -12.75 6.89
N ASP A 88 11.92 -13.54 7.76
CA ASP A 88 11.65 -14.96 7.56
C ASP A 88 10.54 -15.21 6.52
N GLN A 89 9.62 -14.26 6.35
CA GLN A 89 8.50 -14.33 5.41
C GLN A 89 8.85 -13.78 4.02
N GLY A 90 9.78 -12.82 3.95
CA GLY A 90 10.21 -12.21 2.70
C GLY A 90 11.09 -10.98 2.91
N ARG A 91 11.44 -10.32 1.81
CA ARG A 91 12.28 -9.11 1.80
C ARG A 91 11.48 -7.92 1.31
N GLY A 92 11.86 -6.71 1.73
CA GLY A 92 11.13 -5.48 1.38
C GLY A 92 10.70 -4.70 2.61
N GLY A 93 9.44 -4.25 2.59
CA GLY A 93 8.84 -3.43 3.65
C GLY A 93 8.66 -1.97 3.29
N ASN A 94 9.25 -1.50 2.18
CA ASN A 94 8.96 -0.14 1.70
C ASN A 94 7.57 -0.06 1.06
N ASP A 95 7.10 -1.16 0.47
CA ASP A 95 5.74 -1.31 -0.04
C ASP A 95 4.88 -2.05 0.98
N CYS A 96 4.47 -1.31 2.00
CA CYS A 96 3.56 -1.80 3.02
C CYS A 96 2.51 -0.76 3.39
N GLY A 97 1.55 -1.15 4.22
CA GLY A 97 0.57 -0.27 4.81
C GLY A 97 0.12 -0.78 6.17
N ILE A 98 -0.26 0.15 7.05
CA ILE A 98 -0.80 -0.14 8.38
C ILE A 98 -2.11 0.63 8.61
N CYS A 99 -3.02 0.03 9.37
CA CYS A 99 -4.23 0.71 9.85
C CYS A 99 -4.65 0.15 11.22
N ILE A 100 -5.49 0.91 11.93
CA ILE A 100 -6.18 0.46 13.14
C ILE A 100 -7.67 0.28 12.82
N LEU A 101 -8.24 -0.84 13.24
CA LEU A 101 -9.68 -1.07 13.23
C LEU A 101 -10.05 -1.87 14.49
N ASP A 102 -11.09 -1.44 15.20
CA ASP A 102 -11.64 -2.13 16.38
C ASP A 102 -10.57 -2.50 17.43
N GLY A 103 -9.63 -1.60 17.66
CA GLY A 103 -8.54 -1.78 18.63
C GLY A 103 -7.42 -2.73 18.20
N LYS A 104 -7.45 -3.23 16.96
CA LYS A 104 -6.43 -4.12 16.39
C LYS A 104 -5.56 -3.37 15.38
N LEU A 105 -4.29 -3.74 15.30
CA LEU A 105 -3.36 -3.29 14.28
C LEU A 105 -3.39 -4.27 13.10
N TYR A 106 -3.41 -3.72 11.90
CA TYR A 106 -3.24 -4.49 10.68
C TYR A 106 -2.02 -3.98 9.94
N TYR A 107 -1.20 -4.91 9.45
CA TYR A 107 -0.01 -4.63 8.65
C TYR A 107 -0.06 -5.52 7.40
N SER A 108 0.18 -4.94 6.24
CA SER A 108 0.26 -5.66 4.98
C SER A 108 1.48 -5.21 4.21
N VAL A 109 2.22 -6.13 3.60
CA VAL A 109 3.50 -5.86 2.94
C VAL A 109 3.68 -6.69 1.66
N PHE A 110 4.29 -6.07 0.67
CA PHE A 110 4.69 -6.67 -0.60
C PHE A 110 6.16 -7.10 -0.59
N PHE A 111 6.44 -8.30 -1.06
CA PHE A 111 7.80 -8.86 -1.19
C PHE A 111 8.29 -8.94 -2.65
N GLY A 112 7.53 -8.38 -3.60
CA GLY A 112 7.79 -8.51 -5.04
C GLY A 112 6.86 -9.55 -5.67
N TYR A 113 6.63 -9.47 -6.98
CA TYR A 113 5.68 -10.35 -7.68
C TYR A 113 6.33 -11.63 -8.23
N ASP A 114 7.66 -11.69 -8.29
CA ASP A 114 8.39 -12.77 -8.95
C ASP A 114 9.05 -13.70 -7.93
N ALA A 115 8.30 -14.74 -7.54
CA ALA A 115 8.76 -15.75 -6.60
C ALA A 115 9.94 -16.57 -7.12
N GLU A 116 10.06 -16.78 -8.44
CA GLU A 116 11.17 -17.53 -9.02
C GLU A 116 12.48 -16.76 -8.95
N GLN A 117 12.46 -15.46 -9.26
CA GLN A 117 13.65 -14.61 -9.12
C GLN A 117 14.07 -14.48 -7.66
N ARG A 118 13.14 -14.42 -6.71
CA ARG A 118 13.46 -14.54 -5.27
C ARG A 118 14.11 -15.86 -4.92
N ALA A 119 13.58 -16.98 -5.41
CA ALA A 119 14.14 -18.31 -5.18
C ALA A 119 15.59 -18.42 -5.67
N ARG A 120 15.89 -17.89 -6.87
CA ARG A 120 17.25 -17.86 -7.43
C ARG A 120 18.24 -17.04 -6.59
N ARG A 121 17.73 -16.15 -5.72
CA ARG A 121 18.52 -15.37 -4.76
C ARG A 121 18.58 -15.98 -3.35
N GLY A 122 18.07 -17.20 -3.16
CA GLY A 122 18.03 -17.85 -1.86
C GLY A 122 17.11 -17.16 -0.85
N GLN A 123 16.15 -16.35 -1.30
CA GLN A 123 15.15 -15.72 -0.44
C GLN A 123 13.99 -16.69 -0.15
N PRO A 124 13.22 -16.46 0.93
CA PRO A 124 12.02 -17.25 1.21
C PRO A 124 11.11 -17.40 -0.02
N VAL A 125 10.81 -18.65 -0.37
CA VAL A 125 9.95 -19.02 -1.50
C VAL A 125 8.50 -19.21 -1.04
N GLY A 126 7.55 -18.91 -1.92
CA GLY A 126 6.11 -19.17 -1.67
C GLY A 126 5.28 -17.97 -1.26
N ASN A 127 5.90 -16.86 -0.83
CA ASN A 127 5.16 -15.67 -0.38
C ASN A 127 5.56 -14.44 -1.19
N ASN A 128 4.63 -13.87 -1.97
CA ASN A 128 4.79 -12.56 -2.63
C ASN A 128 4.42 -11.39 -1.71
N GLY A 129 3.89 -11.68 -0.52
CA GLY A 129 3.59 -10.70 0.52
C GLY A 129 2.99 -11.36 1.75
N LEU A 130 2.53 -10.51 2.66
CA LEU A 130 2.02 -10.91 3.97
C LEU A 130 0.99 -9.88 4.44
N THR A 131 -0.12 -10.33 5.03
CA THR A 131 -1.01 -9.53 5.86
C THR A 131 -1.15 -10.15 7.25
N VAL A 132 -1.02 -9.33 8.29
CA VAL A 132 -1.11 -9.75 9.69
C VAL A 132 -2.05 -8.85 10.47
N CYS A 133 -2.72 -9.45 11.46
CA CYS A 133 -3.39 -8.74 12.52
C CYS A 133 -2.61 -8.90 13.82
N ILE A 134 -2.38 -7.80 14.52
CA ILE A 134 -1.50 -7.69 15.67
C ILE A 134 -2.26 -6.98 16.79
N GLU A 135 -2.10 -7.45 18.02
CA GLU A 135 -2.50 -6.70 19.21
C GLU A 135 -1.54 -5.50 19.40
N PRO A 136 -2.02 -4.24 19.31
CA PRO A 136 -1.14 -3.07 19.29
C PRO A 136 -0.24 -2.92 20.51
N LYS A 137 -0.71 -3.36 21.69
CA LYS A 137 0.01 -3.18 22.96
C LYS A 137 1.17 -4.14 23.14
N SER A 138 1.01 -5.39 22.74
CA SER A 138 1.99 -6.46 23.01
C SER A 138 2.79 -6.87 21.77
N GLY A 139 2.33 -6.50 20.58
CA GLY A 139 2.86 -7.02 19.33
C GLY A 139 2.47 -8.48 19.08
N LYS A 140 1.57 -9.08 19.87
CA LYS A 140 1.11 -10.46 19.66
C LYS A 140 0.37 -10.56 18.32
N ILE A 141 0.80 -11.50 17.47
CA ILE A 141 0.10 -11.82 16.23
C ILE A 141 -1.18 -12.56 16.58
N LEU A 142 -2.32 -12.07 16.09
CA LEU A 142 -3.65 -12.64 16.29
C LEU A 142 -4.00 -13.58 15.13
N TRP A 143 -3.67 -13.19 13.90
CA TRP A 143 -3.75 -14.04 12.71
C TRP A 143 -2.80 -13.52 11.62
N GLN A 144 -2.49 -14.37 10.63
CA GLN A 144 -1.72 -14.00 9.44
C GLN A 144 -2.21 -14.73 8.18
N THR A 145 -1.95 -14.17 7.00
CA THR A 145 -2.14 -14.81 5.70
C THR A 145 -1.07 -14.32 4.71
N ASN A 146 -0.66 -15.19 3.79
CA ASN A 146 0.20 -14.86 2.65
C ASN A 146 -0.57 -14.85 1.32
N ASP A 147 -1.88 -15.10 1.34
CA ASP A 147 -2.71 -15.19 0.14
C ASP A 147 -3.17 -13.81 -0.35
N TYR A 148 -3.30 -12.86 0.57
CA TYR A 148 -3.84 -11.53 0.32
C TYR A 148 -2.94 -10.46 0.97
N TYR A 149 -2.40 -9.56 0.17
CA TYR A 149 -1.42 -8.56 0.59
C TYR A 149 -1.38 -7.41 -0.42
N VAL A 150 -0.93 -6.23 0.02
CA VAL A 150 -0.79 -5.06 -0.88
C VAL A 150 0.20 -5.36 -2.00
N THR A 151 -0.05 -4.87 -3.22
CA THR A 151 0.83 -5.08 -4.39
C THR A 151 1.53 -3.79 -4.84
N ALA A 152 2.29 -3.17 -3.92
CA ALA A 152 3.00 -1.89 -4.10
C ALA A 152 2.13 -0.65 -4.34
N LYS A 153 2.66 0.53 -3.95
CA LYS A 153 1.99 1.86 -4.03
C LYS A 153 0.52 1.85 -3.59
N CYS A 154 0.24 1.14 -2.49
CA CYS A 154 -1.10 1.04 -1.95
C CYS A 154 -1.10 1.35 -0.45
N THR A 155 -2.28 1.68 0.05
CA THR A 155 -2.55 1.82 1.48
C THR A 155 -3.47 0.70 1.91
N LEU A 156 -3.19 0.09 3.07
CA LEU A 156 -4.11 -0.83 3.72
C LEU A 156 -5.24 -0.02 4.37
N SER A 157 -6.48 -0.27 3.96
CA SER A 157 -7.65 0.47 4.48
C SER A 157 -8.60 -0.50 5.18
N ALA A 158 -9.37 0.01 6.14
CA ALA A 158 -10.25 -0.81 6.96
C ALA A 158 -11.50 -0.04 7.38
N ARG A 159 -12.64 -0.74 7.45
CA ARG A 159 -13.93 -0.20 7.89
C ARG A 159 -14.88 -1.33 8.27
N ASP A 160 -15.68 -1.15 9.32
CA ASP A 160 -16.80 -2.03 9.69
C ASP A 160 -16.45 -3.53 9.69
N GLY A 161 -15.37 -3.91 10.39
CA GLY A 161 -14.92 -5.30 10.46
C GLY A 161 -14.30 -5.87 9.18
N ARG A 162 -14.01 -5.02 8.18
CA ARG A 162 -13.41 -5.42 6.89
C ARG A 162 -12.07 -4.72 6.64
N LEU A 163 -11.15 -5.45 6.02
CA LEU A 163 -9.91 -4.92 5.45
C LEU A 163 -10.04 -4.88 3.93
N TYR A 164 -9.46 -3.86 3.31
CA TYR A 164 -9.46 -3.70 1.87
C TYR A 164 -8.04 -3.50 1.37
N ILE A 165 -7.64 -4.32 0.41
CA ILE A 165 -6.26 -4.51 -0.03
C ILE A 165 -6.19 -4.48 -1.54
N GLY A 166 -5.27 -3.70 -2.11
CA GLY A 166 -5.00 -3.70 -3.55
C GLY A 166 -3.57 -3.24 -3.84
N GLY A 167 -3.34 -2.73 -5.05
CA GLY A 167 -2.09 -2.07 -5.40
C GLY A 167 -1.84 -1.88 -6.88
N TYR A 168 -0.60 -1.51 -7.18
CA TYR A 168 -0.13 -1.21 -8.52
C TYR A 168 0.16 -2.46 -9.34
N ASN A 169 0.92 -3.36 -8.73
CA ASN A 169 1.51 -4.49 -9.40
C ASN A 169 0.46 -5.58 -9.62
N LYS A 170 0.78 -6.40 -10.62
CA LYS A 170 0.11 -7.68 -10.85
C LYS A 170 0.07 -8.52 -9.58
N ALA A 171 -0.97 -9.34 -9.47
CA ALA A 171 -1.14 -10.25 -8.34
C ALA A 171 0.02 -11.27 -8.23
N ASP A 172 0.52 -11.75 -9.38
CA ASP A 172 1.67 -12.66 -9.46
C ASP A 172 2.33 -12.57 -10.85
N ALA A 173 3.43 -13.33 -11.04
CA ALA A 173 4.20 -13.31 -12.28
C ALA A 173 3.41 -13.71 -13.53
N GLY A 174 2.36 -14.53 -13.40
CA GLY A 174 1.62 -15.16 -14.49
C GLY A 174 0.36 -14.43 -14.95
N THR A 175 0.05 -13.26 -14.39
CA THR A 175 -1.13 -12.47 -14.78
C THR A 175 -0.81 -10.99 -14.99
N GLU A 176 -1.57 -10.33 -15.85
CA GLU A 176 -1.63 -8.86 -15.94
C GLU A 176 -2.79 -8.29 -15.12
N ASP A 177 -3.51 -9.11 -14.36
CA ASP A 177 -4.63 -8.63 -13.59
C ASP A 177 -4.19 -8.03 -12.25
N ARG A 178 -4.92 -6.99 -11.86
CA ARG A 178 -4.87 -6.39 -10.53
C ARG A 178 -6.26 -6.47 -9.91
N PHE A 179 -6.32 -6.59 -8.59
CA PHE A 179 -7.57 -6.78 -7.87
C PHE A 179 -7.61 -5.94 -6.59
N VAL A 180 -8.83 -5.70 -6.13
CA VAL A 180 -9.09 -5.31 -4.74
C VAL A 180 -9.66 -6.52 -4.01
N TRP A 181 -9.09 -6.85 -2.86
CA TRP A 181 -9.59 -7.88 -1.96
C TRP A 181 -10.25 -7.24 -0.75
N CYS A 182 -11.35 -7.84 -0.31
CA CYS A 182 -11.95 -7.56 0.98
C CYS A 182 -11.80 -8.78 1.88
N LEU A 183 -11.20 -8.56 3.05
CA LEU A 183 -11.00 -9.61 4.05
C LEU A 183 -11.86 -9.32 5.27
N ASP A 184 -12.26 -10.39 5.95
CA ASP A 184 -12.80 -10.32 7.28
C ASP A 184 -11.66 -9.95 8.26
N ALA A 185 -11.79 -8.82 8.94
CA ALA A 185 -10.72 -8.27 9.77
C ALA A 185 -10.45 -9.12 11.04
N ASN A 186 -11.38 -10.01 11.43
CA ASN A 186 -11.20 -10.89 12.58
C ASN A 186 -10.48 -12.19 12.24
N THR A 187 -10.56 -12.64 10.98
CA THR A 187 -10.06 -13.96 10.58
C THR A 187 -9.03 -13.91 9.45
N GLY A 188 -8.90 -12.79 8.73
CA GLY A 188 -8.04 -12.67 7.55
C GLY A 188 -8.58 -13.41 6.32
N LYS A 189 -9.78 -13.99 6.39
CA LYS A 189 -10.37 -14.76 5.29
C LYS A 189 -10.97 -13.84 4.24
N LEU A 190 -10.87 -14.25 2.98
CA LEU A 190 -11.49 -13.55 1.85
C LEU A 190 -13.01 -13.50 2.01
N VAL A 191 -13.57 -12.32 1.84
CA VAL A 191 -15.01 -12.06 1.77
C VAL A 191 -15.43 -11.92 0.32
N TRP A 192 -14.71 -11.07 -0.42
CA TRP A 192 -14.88 -10.92 -1.86
C TRP A 192 -13.57 -10.47 -2.52
N LYS A 193 -13.49 -10.70 -3.82
CA LYS A 193 -12.44 -10.23 -4.73
C LYS A 193 -13.14 -9.47 -5.86
N SER A 194 -12.62 -8.29 -6.22
CA SER A 194 -13.19 -7.50 -7.31
C SER A 194 -12.99 -8.17 -8.67
N ASP A 195 -13.69 -7.65 -9.67
CA ASP A 195 -13.29 -7.83 -11.06
C ASP A 195 -11.87 -7.28 -11.29
N ALA A 196 -11.21 -7.74 -12.36
CA ALA A 196 -9.89 -7.25 -12.73
C ALA A 196 -9.94 -5.74 -13.03
N VAL A 197 -8.99 -4.99 -12.48
CA VAL A 197 -8.84 -3.56 -12.72
C VAL A 197 -7.46 -3.25 -13.29
N THR A 198 -7.34 -2.12 -13.98
CA THR A 198 -6.08 -1.67 -14.57
C THR A 198 -5.03 -1.36 -13.49
N SER A 199 -5.47 -0.84 -12.35
CA SER A 199 -4.66 -0.63 -11.15
C SER A 199 -5.57 -0.22 -9.98
N ALA A 200 -5.10 -0.43 -8.74
CA ALA A 200 -5.76 0.04 -7.53
C ALA A 200 -4.75 0.85 -6.67
N LEU A 201 -4.26 1.97 -7.24
CA LEU A 201 -3.23 2.83 -6.65
C LEU A 201 -3.79 3.89 -5.73
N ASN A 202 -3.25 4.03 -4.51
CA ASN A 202 -3.65 4.98 -3.44
C ASN A 202 -4.98 4.68 -2.74
N VAL A 203 -5.34 3.39 -2.66
CA VAL A 203 -6.75 3.02 -2.73
C VAL A 203 -7.02 1.91 -1.75
N VAL A 204 -7.82 2.22 -0.75
CA VAL A 204 -9.27 2.03 -0.86
C VAL A 204 -9.85 3.14 -0.01
N SER A 205 -10.24 4.29 -0.59
CA SER A 205 -11.05 5.21 0.20
C SER A 205 -12.40 4.52 0.40
N VAL A 206 -12.69 4.11 1.64
CA VAL A 206 -13.86 3.30 1.99
C VAL A 206 -14.92 4.19 2.61
N GLY A 207 -16.06 4.32 1.94
CA GLY A 207 -17.24 4.95 2.52
C GLY A 207 -18.25 3.90 2.99
N GLU A 208 -19.50 4.31 3.18
CA GLU A 208 -20.57 3.40 3.60
C GLU A 208 -21.04 2.50 2.47
N LYS A 209 -21.08 3.01 1.24
CA LYS A 209 -21.62 2.31 0.07
C LYS A 209 -20.56 1.99 -0.97
N PHE A 210 -19.62 2.91 -1.16
CA PHE A 210 -18.67 2.90 -2.24
C PHE A 210 -17.25 2.73 -1.74
N ILE A 211 -16.46 2.14 -2.62
CA ILE A 211 -15.01 2.16 -2.56
C ILE A 211 -14.53 2.94 -3.77
N PHE A 212 -13.61 3.86 -3.57
CA PHE A 212 -12.93 4.53 -4.67
C PHE A 212 -11.50 4.02 -4.85
N SER A 213 -11.18 3.64 -6.09
CA SER A 213 -9.83 3.46 -6.57
C SER A 213 -9.36 4.47 -7.61
N ASN A 214 -8.21 5.10 -7.45
CA ASN A 214 -7.47 5.72 -8.55
C ASN A 214 -6.56 4.71 -9.27
N ALA A 215 -6.39 4.88 -10.58
CA ALA A 215 -5.33 4.23 -11.36
C ALA A 215 -4.43 5.33 -11.93
N LEU A 216 -3.12 5.24 -11.69
CA LEU A 216 -2.15 6.24 -12.14
C LEU A 216 -2.21 6.33 -13.65
N ARG A 217 -2.47 7.55 -14.14
CA ARG A 217 -2.59 7.83 -15.57
C ARG A 217 -3.66 6.96 -16.25
N GLY A 218 -4.68 6.54 -15.51
CA GLY A 218 -5.75 5.67 -15.96
C GLY A 218 -7.11 6.12 -15.42
N LYS A 219 -8.10 5.23 -15.51
CA LYS A 219 -9.44 5.45 -14.98
C LYS A 219 -9.51 5.18 -13.48
N GLY A 220 -10.20 6.01 -12.73
CA GLY A 220 -10.65 5.67 -11.40
C GLY A 220 -11.75 4.61 -11.46
N ASN A 221 -11.79 3.66 -10.53
CA ASN A 221 -12.83 2.65 -10.41
C ASN A 221 -13.64 2.90 -9.15
N ILE A 222 -14.97 2.79 -9.26
CA ILE A 222 -15.88 2.81 -8.13
C ILE A 222 -16.44 1.42 -7.95
N PHE A 223 -16.36 0.90 -6.74
CA PHE A 223 -16.85 -0.43 -6.41
C PHE A 223 -17.99 -0.31 -5.41
N ASP A 224 -18.98 -1.20 -5.56
CA ASP A 224 -19.90 -1.49 -4.48
C ASP A 224 -19.13 -2.16 -3.33
N ARG A 225 -19.20 -1.57 -2.13
CA ARG A 225 -18.39 -2.01 -0.98
C ARG A 225 -18.72 -3.44 -0.51
N ASN A 226 -19.97 -3.87 -0.70
CA ASN A 226 -20.45 -5.14 -0.19
C ASN A 226 -20.09 -6.31 -1.10
N THR A 227 -20.03 -6.06 -2.41
CA THR A 227 -19.83 -7.09 -3.43
C THR A 227 -18.47 -7.03 -4.11
N GLY A 228 -17.80 -5.88 -4.09
CA GLY A 228 -16.56 -5.65 -4.81
C GLY A 228 -16.73 -5.48 -6.33
N LYS A 229 -17.97 -5.42 -6.84
CA LYS A 229 -18.24 -5.19 -8.26
C LYS A 229 -17.92 -3.76 -8.64
N VAL A 230 -17.27 -3.55 -9.79
CA VAL A 230 -17.06 -2.20 -10.33
C VAL A 230 -18.40 -1.67 -10.82
N SER A 231 -18.91 -0.63 -10.16
CA SER A 231 -20.17 0.03 -10.52
C SER A 231 -20.00 0.91 -11.76
N TYR A 232 -18.94 1.72 -11.79
CA TYR A 232 -18.60 2.61 -12.90
C TYR A 232 -17.16 3.12 -12.75
N SER A 233 -16.70 3.95 -13.68
CA SER A 233 -15.35 4.49 -13.69
C SER A 233 -15.33 6.02 -13.85
N ILE A 234 -14.42 6.68 -13.15
CA ILE A 234 -14.11 8.11 -13.32
C ILE A 234 -13.01 8.22 -14.37
N LEU A 235 -13.29 8.88 -15.49
CA LEU A 235 -12.38 8.94 -16.64
C LEU A 235 -11.35 10.07 -16.55
N THR A 236 -11.44 10.92 -15.53
CA THR A 236 -10.47 11.99 -15.32
C THR A 236 -9.08 11.40 -15.06
N ASN A 237 -8.12 11.84 -15.88
CA ASN A 237 -6.78 11.30 -15.89
C ASN A 237 -5.92 11.92 -14.77
N TYR A 238 -5.98 11.34 -13.57
CA TYR A 238 -5.18 11.80 -12.45
C TYR A 238 -3.80 11.15 -12.40
N ALA A 239 -2.81 11.97 -12.05
CA ALA A 239 -1.50 11.48 -11.62
C ALA A 239 -1.61 10.81 -10.23
N CYS A 240 -0.47 10.49 -9.62
CA CYS A 240 -0.43 9.93 -8.28
C CYS A 240 -0.81 11.02 -7.26
N CYS A 241 -2.09 11.15 -6.95
CA CYS A 241 -2.61 12.05 -5.91
C CYS A 241 -3.47 11.29 -4.90
N ARG A 242 -3.64 11.91 -3.72
CA ARG A 242 -4.52 11.44 -2.67
C ARG A 242 -5.92 12.03 -2.88
N PHE A 243 -6.94 11.24 -2.60
CA PHE A 243 -8.34 11.65 -2.62
C PHE A 243 -8.95 11.47 -1.24
N THR A 244 -9.86 12.36 -0.88
CA THR A 244 -10.69 12.22 0.32
C THR A 244 -12.06 11.74 -0.10
N LEU A 245 -12.58 10.70 0.54
CA LEU A 245 -13.96 10.26 0.35
C LEU A 245 -14.80 10.78 1.51
N SER A 246 -15.77 11.62 1.19
CA SER A 246 -16.83 12.06 2.08
C SER A 246 -18.14 11.76 1.37
N GLU A 247 -18.62 10.53 1.50
CA GLU A 247 -19.75 10.05 0.71
C GLU A 247 -20.96 11.01 0.73
N PRO A 248 -21.58 11.27 -0.43
CA PRO A 248 -21.34 10.60 -1.72
C PRO A 248 -20.18 11.20 -2.54
N TYR A 249 -19.33 12.07 -2.00
CA TYR A 249 -18.32 12.79 -2.79
C TYR A 249 -16.90 12.25 -2.68
N VAL A 250 -16.21 12.14 -3.82
CA VAL A 250 -14.75 12.01 -3.91
C VAL A 250 -14.16 13.39 -4.17
N LEU A 251 -13.24 13.80 -3.29
CA LEU A 251 -12.60 15.11 -3.30
C LEU A 251 -11.13 14.98 -3.71
N GLY A 252 -10.76 15.63 -4.82
CA GLY A 252 -9.41 15.65 -5.36
C GLY A 252 -8.57 16.84 -4.86
N ALA A 253 -7.24 16.74 -4.99
CA ALA A 253 -6.32 17.80 -4.59
C ALA A 253 -6.51 19.12 -5.37
N ASN A 254 -7.12 19.07 -6.56
CA ASN A 254 -7.45 20.24 -7.36
C ASN A 254 -8.85 20.81 -7.04
N MET A 255 -9.40 20.49 -5.87
CA MET A 255 -10.77 20.84 -5.46
C MET A 255 -11.85 20.26 -6.37
N ASP A 256 -11.53 19.16 -7.07
CA ASP A 256 -12.53 18.36 -7.78
C ASP A 256 -13.49 17.76 -6.77
N MET A 257 -14.78 18.02 -6.95
CA MET A 257 -15.86 17.37 -6.22
C MET A 257 -16.61 16.46 -7.18
N ILE A 258 -16.45 15.15 -7.00
CA ILE A 258 -17.03 14.13 -7.86
C ILE A 258 -18.13 13.41 -7.10
N ASP A 259 -19.37 13.45 -7.60
CA ASP A 259 -20.55 12.85 -6.96
C ASP A 259 -20.74 11.39 -7.37
N LEU A 260 -20.53 10.49 -6.42
CA LEU A 260 -20.69 9.04 -6.59
C LEU A 260 -22.16 8.61 -6.63
N SER A 261 -23.11 9.44 -6.20
CA SER A 261 -24.54 9.15 -6.36
C SER A 261 -25.02 9.42 -7.79
N GLN A 262 -24.23 10.13 -8.60
CA GLN A 262 -24.53 10.48 -9.99
C GLN A 262 -23.48 9.90 -10.95
N GLU A 263 -23.14 8.63 -10.76
CA GLU A 263 -22.21 7.88 -11.64
C GLU A 263 -20.83 8.56 -11.82
N GLY A 264 -20.35 9.25 -10.78
CA GLY A 264 -19.03 9.89 -10.79
C GLY A 264 -18.99 11.20 -11.57
N LYS A 265 -20.11 11.91 -11.65
CA LYS A 265 -20.20 13.24 -12.27
C LYS A 265 -19.32 14.25 -11.52
N LEU A 266 -18.49 14.99 -12.26
CA LEU A 266 -17.79 16.15 -11.72
C LEU A 266 -18.80 17.28 -11.46
N VAL A 267 -18.95 17.67 -10.19
CA VAL A 267 -19.89 18.73 -9.75
C VAL A 267 -19.21 20.09 -9.74
N SER A 268 -17.96 20.14 -9.29
CA SER A 268 -17.16 21.36 -9.20
C SER A 268 -15.67 21.00 -9.29
N THR A 269 -14.85 21.95 -9.72
CA THR A 269 -13.38 21.83 -9.78
C THR A 269 -12.75 23.20 -9.63
N GLY A 270 -11.65 23.27 -8.87
CA GLY A 270 -10.83 24.47 -8.70
C GLY A 270 -11.56 25.75 -8.23
N PRO A 271 -10.83 26.87 -8.09
CA PRO A 271 -11.37 28.19 -8.32
C PRO A 271 -11.38 28.44 -9.83
N ASP A 272 -12.38 29.14 -10.35
CA ASP A 272 -12.37 29.57 -11.75
C ASP A 272 -11.16 30.49 -12.00
N ALA A 273 -10.13 30.00 -12.70
CA ALA A 273 -8.97 30.81 -13.07
C ALA A 273 -9.33 31.94 -14.06
N SER A 274 -10.57 31.98 -14.58
CA SER A 274 -11.09 33.10 -15.37
C SER A 274 -11.68 34.23 -14.50
N ALA A 275 -11.83 34.04 -13.18
CA ALA A 275 -12.21 35.08 -12.24
C ALA A 275 -10.98 35.77 -11.63
N SER A 276 -10.34 36.62 -12.43
CA SER A 276 -9.48 37.76 -12.01
C SER A 276 -8.51 37.54 -10.83
N ALA A 277 -7.31 37.06 -11.12
CA ALA A 277 -6.13 37.45 -10.34
C ALA A 277 -5.49 38.67 -10.99
N ARG A 278 -5.97 39.87 -10.65
CA ARG A 278 -5.12 41.07 -10.67
C ARG A 278 -4.47 41.16 -9.29
N TRP A 279 -3.18 40.88 -9.24
CA TRP A 279 -2.27 41.34 -8.18
C TRP A 279 -1.02 41.86 -8.86
#